data_AF-A0A6J7XQ97-F1
#
_entry.id   AF-A0A6J7XQ97-F1
#
_cell.length_a   1.000
_cell.length_b   1.000
_cell.length_c   1.000
_cell.angle_alpha   90.00
_cell.angle_beta   90.00
_cell.angle_gamma   90.00
#
_symmetry.space_group_name_H-M   'P 1'
#
loop_
_entity.id
_entity.type
_entity.pdbx_description
1 polymer ?
#
loop_
_entity_poly.entity_id
_entity_poly.type
_entity_poly.pdbx_seq_one_letter_code
_entity_poly.pdbx_strand_id
1 'polypeptide(L)'
;MSNKGSNESQLLRGALVPTFIVGIVAIGFSTFLAGTSGFFGALLAQCVVVIYFAVHIGVSKISTNLDPMSTMGLALFSYFAKLLLLGIFLWALTSWTSRQTINRTSFAISAIALTFAWLGGEIASYMKLRLHLPLPKSE
;
A
#
# COMPACT_ATOMS: atom_id res chain seq x y z
N MET A 1 -29.02 9.10 5.87
CA MET A 1 -28.37 7.79 5.61
C MET A 1 -26.94 8.05 5.18
N SER A 2 -26.00 7.35 5.81
CA SER A 2 -24.59 7.74 5.98
C SER A 2 -23.78 7.78 4.68
N ASN A 3 -23.16 8.93 4.41
CA ASN A 3 -22.19 9.17 3.33
C ASN A 3 -20.83 8.46 3.59
N LYS A 4 -20.85 7.24 4.13
CA LYS A 4 -19.65 6.47 4.52
C LYS A 4 -18.94 5.88 3.29
N GLY A 5 -19.71 5.33 2.35
CA GLY A 5 -19.16 4.67 1.15
C GLY A 5 -18.42 5.62 0.21
N SER A 6 -18.83 6.89 0.11
CA SER A 6 -18.16 7.89 -0.73
C SER A 6 -16.82 8.33 -0.15
N ASN A 7 -16.74 8.53 1.17
CA ASN A 7 -15.53 8.94 1.87
C ASN A 7 -14.48 7.82 1.88
N GLU A 8 -14.87 6.57 2.16
CA GLU A 8 -13.98 5.41 2.07
C GLU A 8 -13.47 5.21 0.64
N SER A 9 -14.36 5.32 -0.36
CA SER A 9 -13.98 5.24 -1.77
C SER A 9 -13.00 6.35 -2.16
N GLN A 10 -13.18 7.56 -1.65
CA GLN A 10 -12.29 8.70 -1.92
C GLN A 10 -10.90 8.51 -1.27
N LEU A 11 -10.84 7.97 -0.06
CA LEU A 11 -9.57 7.59 0.60
C LEU A 11 -8.84 6.52 -0.20
N LEU A 12 -9.54 5.43 -0.55
CA LEU A 12 -8.96 4.33 -1.31
C LEU A 12 -8.49 4.79 -2.68
N ARG A 13 -9.28 5.60 -3.37
CA ARG A 13 -8.94 6.10 -4.71
C ARG A 13 -7.74 7.04 -4.66
N GLY A 14 -7.67 7.92 -3.67
CA GLY A 14 -6.56 8.85 -3.54
C GLY A 14 -5.27 8.20 -3.06
N ALA A 15 -5.33 6.99 -2.50
CA ALA A 15 -4.15 6.16 -2.21
C ALA A 15 -3.75 5.29 -3.43
N LEU A 16 -4.72 4.69 -4.12
CA LEU A 16 -4.49 3.72 -5.20
C LEU A 16 -4.01 4.39 -6.51
N VAL A 17 -4.59 5.54 -6.89
CA VAL A 17 -4.22 6.26 -8.11
C VAL A 17 -2.74 6.71 -8.12
N PRO A 18 -2.21 7.42 -7.11
CA PRO A 18 -0.81 7.83 -7.12
C PRO A 18 0.14 6.63 -7.06
N THR A 19 -0.21 5.58 -6.32
CA THR A 19 0.57 4.34 -6.26
C THR A 19 0.66 3.68 -7.64
N PHE A 20 -0.44 3.64 -8.38
CA PHE A 20 -0.45 3.08 -9.73
C PHE A 20 0.40 3.89 -10.71
N ILE A 21 0.32 5.23 -10.66
CA ILE A 21 1.14 6.12 -11.48
C ILE A 21 2.62 5.93 -11.17
N VAL A 22 3.00 5.92 -9.89
CA VAL A 22 4.39 5.71 -9.46
C VAL A 22 4.88 4.31 -9.84
N GLY A 23 4.01 3.30 -9.80
CA GLY A 23 4.33 1.95 -10.27
C GLY A 23 4.73 1.91 -11.74
N ILE A 24 3.96 2.56 -12.62
CA ILE A 24 4.29 2.64 -14.05
C ILE A 24 5.65 3.34 -14.26
N VAL A 25 5.88 4.45 -13.55
CA VAL A 25 7.14 5.20 -13.63
C VAL A 25 8.31 4.36 -13.12
N ALA A 26 8.14 3.66 -12.00
CA ALA A 26 9.17 2.81 -11.41
C ALA A 26 9.53 1.61 -12.30
N ILE A 27 8.54 1.00 -12.98
CA ILE A 27 8.76 -0.05 -13.97
C ILE A 27 9.55 0.50 -15.15
N GLY A 28 9.14 1.64 -15.71
CA GLY A 28 9.85 2.27 -16.83
C GLY A 28 11.30 2.61 -16.49
N PHE A 29 11.52 3.25 -15.33
CA PHE A 29 12.84 3.66 -14.88
C PHE A 29 13.75 2.47 -14.54
N SER A 30 13.21 1.44 -13.87
CA SER A 30 13.97 0.23 -13.54
C SER A 30 14.32 -0.58 -14.79
N THR A 31 13.43 -0.63 -15.78
CA THR A 31 13.69 -1.27 -17.07
C THR A 31 14.77 -0.53 -17.84
N PHE A 32 14.77 0.81 -17.81
CA PHE A 32 15.79 1.63 -18.47
C PHE A 32 17.18 1.44 -17.85
N LEU A 33 17.27 1.40 -16.51
CA LEU A 33 18.56 1.31 -15.81
C LEU A 33 19.13 -0.12 -15.72
N ALA A 34 18.28 -1.13 -15.54
CA ALA A 34 18.70 -2.51 -15.24
C ALA A 34 18.15 -3.54 -16.24
N GLY A 35 17.56 -3.09 -17.35
CA GLY A 35 17.05 -3.93 -18.42
C GLY A 35 15.92 -4.85 -17.97
N THR A 36 15.89 -6.07 -18.51
CA THR A 36 14.87 -7.08 -18.21
C THR A 36 14.85 -7.48 -16.73
N SER A 37 16.01 -7.53 -16.07
CA SER A 37 16.11 -7.85 -14.64
C SER A 37 15.48 -6.78 -13.75
N GLY A 38 15.60 -5.50 -14.16
CA GLY A 38 14.98 -4.36 -13.51
C GLY A 38 13.47 -4.34 -13.70
N PHE A 39 13.00 -4.68 -14.90
CA PHE A 39 11.58 -4.86 -15.20
C PHE A 39 10.92 -5.87 -14.25
N PHE A 40 11.47 -7.09 -14.14
CA PHE A 40 10.91 -8.11 -13.25
C PHE A 40 10.97 -7.72 -11.77
N GLY A 41 12.04 -7.03 -11.35
CA GLY A 41 12.14 -6.50 -9.99
C GLY A 41 11.07 -5.45 -9.67
N ALA A 42 10.84 -4.49 -10.56
CA ALA A 42 9.81 -3.47 -10.38
C ALA A 42 8.39 -4.05 -10.48
N LEU A 43 8.17 -4.97 -11.41
CA LEU A 43 6.89 -5.67 -11.56
C LEU A 43 6.55 -6.47 -10.30
N LEU A 44 7.52 -7.19 -9.75
CA LEU A 44 7.33 -7.94 -8.51
C LEU A 44 7.00 -6.99 -7.34
N ALA A 45 7.70 -5.86 -7.23
CA ALA A 45 7.40 -4.84 -6.22
C ALA A 45 5.97 -4.32 -6.35
N GLN A 46 5.51 -4.05 -7.57
CA GLN A 46 4.12 -3.65 -7.84
C GLN A 46 3.12 -4.70 -7.34
N CYS A 47 3.33 -5.97 -7.69
CA CYS A 47 2.47 -7.07 -7.25
C CYS A 47 2.40 -7.16 -5.72
N VAL A 48 3.54 -7.03 -5.03
CA VAL A 48 3.62 -7.07 -3.57
C VAL A 48 2.80 -5.94 -2.94
N VAL A 49 2.94 -4.73 -3.45
CA VAL A 49 2.23 -3.56 -2.93
C VAL A 49 0.72 -3.71 -3.11
N VAL A 50 0.28 -4.24 -4.26
CA VAL A 50 -1.15 -4.53 -4.50
C VAL A 50 -1.68 -5.57 -3.51
N ILE A 51 -0.93 -6.63 -3.23
CA ILE A 51 -1.30 -7.63 -2.21
C ILE A 51 -1.40 -6.98 -0.83
N TYR A 52 -0.42 -6.16 -0.46
CA TYR A 52 -0.41 -5.43 0.82
C TYR A 52 -1.61 -4.52 0.97
N PHE A 53 -2.00 -3.84 -0.11
CA PHE A 53 -3.18 -2.99 -0.16
C PHE A 53 -4.48 -3.80 0.01
N ALA A 54 -4.59 -4.95 -0.65
CA ALA A 54 -5.74 -5.85 -0.47
C ALA A 54 -5.87 -6.34 0.97
N VAL A 55 -4.75 -6.73 1.60
CA VAL A 55 -4.71 -7.11 3.02
C VAL A 55 -5.10 -5.92 3.91
N HIS A 56 -4.59 -4.73 3.64
CA HIS A 56 -4.94 -3.51 4.38
C HIS A 56 -6.46 -3.25 4.36
N ILE A 57 -7.10 -3.34 3.18
CA ILE A 57 -8.56 -3.21 3.06
C ILE A 57 -9.28 -4.32 3.83
N GLY A 58 -8.82 -5.56 3.70
CA GLY A 58 -9.42 -6.71 4.39
C GLY A 58 -9.43 -6.53 5.91
N VAL A 59 -8.28 -6.16 6.48
CA VAL A 59 -8.13 -5.85 7.91
C VAL A 59 -9.07 -4.71 8.32
N SER A 60 -9.12 -3.63 7.54
CA SER A 60 -9.97 -2.47 7.83
C SER A 60 -11.45 -2.85 7.87
N LYS A 61 -11.91 -3.67 6.92
CA LYS A 61 -13.29 -4.18 6.89
C LYS A 61 -13.62 -5.06 8.10
N ILE A 62 -12.71 -5.96 8.46
CA ILE A 62 -12.90 -6.84 9.63
C ILE A 62 -12.97 -6.01 10.92
N SER A 63 -12.17 -4.95 11.03
CA SER A 63 -12.13 -4.10 12.22
C SER A 63 -13.38 -3.23 12.44
N THR A 64 -14.21 -3.02 11.42
CA THR A 64 -15.28 -2.00 11.47
C THR A 64 -16.44 -2.36 12.42
N ASN A 65 -16.61 -3.65 12.75
CA ASN A 65 -17.72 -4.15 13.58
C ASN A 65 -17.24 -4.82 14.89
N LEU A 66 -16.02 -4.54 15.34
CA LEU A 66 -15.46 -5.16 16.54
C LEU A 66 -15.53 -4.23 17.76
N ASP A 67 -15.72 -4.82 18.94
CA ASP A 67 -15.65 -4.10 20.21
C ASP A 67 -14.26 -3.43 20.40
N PRO A 68 -14.16 -2.35 21.19
CA PRO A 68 -12.93 -1.57 21.31
C PRO A 68 -11.68 -2.37 21.72
N MET A 69 -11.85 -3.37 22.61
CA MET A 69 -10.76 -4.25 23.05
C MET A 69 -10.28 -5.16 21.90
N SER A 70 -11.21 -5.71 21.13
CA SER A 70 -10.92 -6.54 19.95
C SER A 70 -10.30 -5.73 18.82
N THR A 71 -10.71 -4.47 18.64
CA THR A 71 -10.13 -3.53 17.67
C THR A 71 -8.65 -3.25 17.96
N MET A 72 -8.29 -3.00 19.22
CA MET A 72 -6.87 -2.84 19.61
C MET A 72 -6.05 -4.11 19.37
N GLY A 73 -6.59 -5.28 19.75
CA GLY A 73 -5.93 -6.56 19.51
C GLY A 73 -5.71 -6.84 18.02
N LEU A 74 -6.72 -6.56 17.20
CA LEU A 74 -6.65 -6.74 15.74
C LEU A 74 -5.68 -5.76 15.08
N ALA A 75 -5.57 -4.54 15.60
CA ALA A 75 -4.57 -3.57 15.13
C ALA A 75 -3.15 -4.09 15.35
N LEU A 76 -2.83 -4.55 16.57
CA LEU A 76 -1.51 -5.14 16.89
C LEU A 76 -1.24 -6.41 16.07
N PHE A 77 -2.24 -7.29 15.96
CA PHE A 77 -2.16 -8.49 15.13
C PHE A 77 -1.90 -8.15 13.66
N SER A 78 -2.52 -7.08 13.13
CA SER A 78 -2.29 -6.62 11.76
C SER A 78 -0.83 -6.22 11.52
N TYR A 79 -0.21 -5.51 12.46
CA TYR A 79 1.21 -5.16 12.35
C TYR A 79 2.10 -6.41 12.37
N PHE A 80 1.82 -7.34 13.27
CA PHE A 80 2.55 -8.60 13.34
C PHE A 80 2.39 -9.44 12.06
N ALA A 81 1.17 -9.57 11.57
CA ALA A 81 0.86 -10.28 10.33
C ALA A 81 1.56 -9.65 9.13
N LYS A 82 1.61 -8.32 9.03
CA LYS A 82 2.38 -7.60 8.00
C LYS A 82 3.87 -7.95 8.08
N LEU A 83 4.47 -7.88 9.26
CA LEU A 83 5.89 -8.23 9.43
C LEU A 83 6.18 -9.68 9.04
N LEU A 84 5.32 -10.62 9.44
CA LEU A 84 5.45 -12.03 9.02
C LEU A 84 5.30 -12.20 7.51
N LEU A 85 4.29 -11.57 6.90
CA LEU A 85 4.10 -11.60 5.45
C LEU A 85 5.32 -11.06 4.72
N LEU A 86 5.89 -9.94 5.19
CA LEU A 86 7.10 -9.37 4.63
C LEU A 86 8.30 -10.33 4.78
N GLY A 87 8.47 -10.94 5.95
CA GLY A 87 9.53 -11.91 6.21
C GLY A 87 9.45 -13.14 5.30
N ILE A 88 8.26 -13.75 5.23
CA ILE A 88 7.98 -14.89 4.35
C ILE A 88 8.22 -14.49 2.89
N PHE A 89 7.78 -13.30 2.49
CA PHE A 89 7.97 -12.81 1.13
C PHE A 89 9.45 -12.62 0.79
N LEU A 90 10.24 -11.96 1.65
CA LEU A 90 11.67 -11.74 1.42
C LEU A 90 12.45 -13.07 1.41
N TRP A 91 12.05 -14.01 2.28
CA TRP A 91 12.58 -15.35 2.28
C TRP A 91 12.26 -16.08 0.97
N ALA A 92 11.00 -16.03 0.51
CA ALA A 92 10.58 -16.62 -0.76
C ALA A 92 11.33 -15.99 -1.95
N LEU A 93 11.43 -14.67 -2.01
CA LEU A 93 12.17 -13.94 -3.05
C LEU A 93 13.64 -14.37 -3.08
N THR A 94 14.26 -14.55 -1.91
CA THR A 94 15.67 -14.96 -1.83
C THR A 94 15.87 -16.43 -2.17
N SER A 95 14.90 -17.29 -1.84
CA SER A 95 15.01 -18.74 -2.01
C SER A 95 14.59 -19.21 -3.40
N TRP A 96 13.61 -18.55 -4.02
CA TRP A 96 13.00 -18.95 -5.30
C TRP A 96 13.46 -18.10 -6.48
N THR A 97 14.18 -16.99 -6.25
CA THR A 97 14.61 -16.11 -7.34
C THR A 97 16.11 -15.84 -7.34
N SER A 98 16.74 -16.11 -8.49
CA SER A 98 18.14 -15.78 -8.73
C SER A 98 18.31 -14.27 -8.94
N ARG A 99 19.47 -13.74 -8.52
CA ARG A 99 19.79 -12.30 -8.66
C ARG A 99 19.95 -11.86 -10.13
N GLN A 100 20.14 -12.81 -11.05
CA GLN A 100 20.21 -12.54 -12.49
C GLN A 100 18.83 -12.26 -13.08
N THR A 101 17.79 -12.93 -12.60
CA THR A 101 16.42 -12.74 -13.09
C THR A 101 15.75 -11.53 -12.44
N ILE A 102 15.98 -11.31 -11.13
CA ILE A 102 15.42 -10.16 -10.41
C ILE A 102 16.51 -9.31 -9.79
N ASN A 103 16.57 -8.06 -10.25
CA ASN A 103 17.41 -7.05 -9.63
C ASN A 103 16.81 -6.62 -8.29
N ARG A 104 17.46 -7.02 -7.20
CA ARG A 104 17.02 -6.73 -5.82
C ARG A 104 17.02 -5.23 -5.50
N THR A 105 17.92 -4.45 -6.11
CA THR A 105 18.00 -3.01 -5.92
C THR A 105 16.81 -2.32 -6.60
N SER A 106 16.49 -2.71 -7.83
CA SER A 106 15.32 -2.19 -8.54
C SER A 106 14.01 -2.57 -7.84
N PHE A 107 13.91 -3.79 -7.33
CA PHE A 107 12.81 -4.22 -6.47
C PHE A 107 12.68 -3.34 -5.22
N ALA A 108 13.76 -3.16 -4.46
CA ALA A 108 13.74 -2.41 -3.20
C ALA A 108 13.39 -0.94 -3.41
N ILE A 109 14.01 -0.27 -4.40
CA ILE A 109 13.74 1.14 -4.71
C ILE A 109 12.29 1.31 -5.16
N SER A 110 11.80 0.42 -6.04
CA SER A 110 10.40 0.45 -6.50
C SER A 110 9.44 0.27 -5.33
N ALA A 111 9.69 -0.73 -4.46
CA ALA A 111 8.86 -0.99 -3.29
C ALA A 111 8.79 0.20 -2.33
N ILE A 112 9.92 0.87 -2.09
CA ILE A 112 9.98 2.09 -1.27
C ILE A 112 9.19 3.22 -1.93
N ALA A 113 9.43 3.50 -3.22
CA ALA A 113 8.74 4.56 -3.94
C ALA A 113 7.22 4.35 -3.97
N LEU A 114 6.78 3.11 -4.21
CA LEU A 114 5.38 2.72 -4.17
C LEU A 114 4.75 2.91 -2.79
N THR A 115 5.47 2.54 -1.73
CA THR A 115 5.00 2.71 -0.35
C THR A 115 4.82 4.19 0.00
N PHE A 116 5.76 5.05 -0.41
CA PHE A 116 5.64 6.49 -0.22
C PHE A 116 4.48 7.09 -1.02
N ALA A 117 4.31 6.67 -2.27
CA ALA A 117 3.19 7.11 -3.11
C ALA A 117 1.84 6.75 -2.49
N TRP A 118 1.75 5.53 -1.94
CA TRP A 118 0.57 5.05 -1.25
C TRP A 118 0.28 5.84 0.02
N LEU A 119 1.25 5.93 0.92
CA LEU A 119 1.11 6.64 2.20
C LEU A 119 0.78 8.13 1.97
N GLY A 120 1.50 8.77 1.05
CA GLY A 120 1.27 10.17 0.70
C GLY A 120 -0.12 10.40 0.10
N GLY A 121 -0.58 9.50 -0.78
CA GLY A 121 -1.92 9.55 -1.36
C GLY A 121 -3.02 9.39 -0.31
N GLU A 122 -2.83 8.47 0.64
CA GLU A 122 -3.74 8.25 1.76
C GLU A 122 -3.82 9.50 2.66
N ILE A 123 -2.68 10.04 3.10
CA ILE A 123 -2.60 11.27 3.91
C ILE A 123 -3.25 12.47 3.21
N ALA A 124 -2.94 12.68 1.92
CA ALA A 124 -3.52 13.78 1.15
C ALA A 124 -5.05 13.68 1.05
N SER A 125 -5.56 12.46 0.92
CA SER A 125 -7.00 12.19 0.84
C SER A 125 -7.68 12.39 2.19
N TYR A 126 -7.06 11.94 3.27
CA TYR A 126 -7.52 12.21 4.63
C TYR A 126 -7.60 13.71 4.92
N MET A 127 -6.58 14.47 4.52
CA MET A 127 -6.55 15.91 4.73
C MET A 127 -7.65 16.63 3.92
N LYS A 128 -7.90 16.20 2.67
CA LYS A 128 -9.01 16.72 1.86
C LYS A 128 -10.38 16.47 2.51
N LEU A 129 -10.60 15.30 3.10
CA LEU A 129 -11.87 14.99 3.78
C LEU A 129 -12.06 15.78 5.08
N ARG A 130 -10.97 16.01 5.84
CA ARG A 130 -11.01 16.85 7.05
C ARG A 130 -11.36 18.30 6.75
N LEU A 131 -10.89 18.84 5.63
CA LEU A 131 -11.15 20.24 5.22
C LEU A 131 -12.61 20.49 4.82
N HIS A 132 -13.39 19.46 4.49
CA HIS A 132 -14.80 19.57 4.08
C HIS A 132 -15.79 19.33 5.23
N LEU A 133 -15.34 19.27 6.48
CA LEU A 133 -16.26 19.25 7.62
C LEU A 133 -16.89 20.64 7.77
N PRO A 134 -18.23 20.78 7.76
CA PRO A 134 -18.84 22.06 8.11
C PRO A 134 -18.41 22.43 9.52
N LEU A 135 -17.86 23.63 9.69
CA LEU A 135 -17.57 24.19 11.01
C LEU A 135 -18.87 24.20 11.83
N PRO A 136 -18.83 23.90 13.15
CA PRO A 136 -20.00 24.05 13.99
C PRO A 136 -20.58 25.46 13.80
N LYS A 137 -21.89 25.55 13.55
CA LYS A 137 -22.56 26.86 13.54
C LYS A 137 -22.31 27.47 14.90
N SER A 138 -21.59 28.59 14.95
CA SER A 138 -21.61 29.46 16.12
C SER A 138 -23.05 29.91 16.30
N GLU A 139 -23.69 29.46 17.37
CA GLU A 139 -24.86 30.16 17.92
C GLU A 139 -24.46 31.56 18.39
#